data_AF-A0A6J1IXW9-F1
#
_entry.id   AF-A0A6J1IXW9-F1
#
_cell.length_a   1.000
_cell.length_b   1.000
_cell.length_c   1.000
_cell.angle_alpha   90.00
_cell.angle_beta   90.00
_cell.angle_gamma   90.00
#
_symmetry.space_group_name_H-M   'P 1'
#
loop_
_entity.id
_entity.type
_entity.pdbx_description
1 polymer ?
#
loop_
_entity_poly.entity_id
_entity_poly.type
_entity_poly.pdbx_seq_one_letter_code
_entity_poly.pdbx_strand_id
1 'polypeptide(L)'
;MYPDKDGKPKRLKFDGEASMEVFLNLLEEELDKFNQFFLLQERVAEIGDSDERLMKVGRDIVDFHGEMVLLENYSALNYTGLAKILKKYDKRSGELIRVPFIKKVLRQPFYSTDVLGQLLKECEMVLDLLFFKKDLSSAAETVNEEGRRGGSEAKTASESKEKVLNIPEDLEEIEYMESMYMKLTLSALKALKEIRGGSSTIDDFSWL
;
A
#
# COMPACT_ATOMS: atom_id res chain seq x y z
N MET A 1 -40.17 -26.40 84.50
CA MET A 1 -40.84 -25.94 83.26
C MET A 1 -39.82 -26.10 82.13
N TYR A 2 -40.08 -27.00 81.18
CA TYR A 2 -39.28 -27.22 79.95
C TYR A 2 -39.30 -25.97 79.03
N PRO A 3 -38.46 -25.85 77.96
CA PRO A 3 -37.51 -26.85 77.45
C PRO A 3 -36.09 -26.36 77.09
N ASP A 4 -35.21 -27.36 77.06
CA ASP A 4 -34.01 -27.55 76.25
C ASP A 4 -34.15 -27.05 74.78
N LYS A 5 -33.12 -26.35 74.28
CA LYS A 5 -32.88 -26.12 72.85
C LYS A 5 -31.37 -26.08 72.55
N ASP A 6 -30.75 -27.26 72.50
CA ASP A 6 -29.56 -27.51 71.69
C ASP A 6 -29.85 -27.26 70.20
N GLY A 7 -29.76 -26.00 69.79
CA GLY A 7 -29.84 -25.58 68.39
C GLY A 7 -28.50 -25.73 67.69
N LYS A 8 -28.13 -26.95 67.30
CA LYS A 8 -27.05 -27.13 66.30
C LYS A 8 -27.42 -26.31 65.06
N PRO A 9 -26.49 -25.57 64.43
CA PRO A 9 -26.79 -24.88 63.19
C PRO A 9 -27.14 -25.95 62.15
N LYS A 10 -28.42 -25.98 61.75
CA LYS A 10 -28.85 -26.74 60.58
C LYS A 10 -28.08 -26.15 59.40
N ARG A 11 -27.01 -26.83 58.96
CA ARG A 11 -26.52 -26.66 57.59
C ARG A 11 -27.74 -26.92 56.72
N LEU A 12 -28.27 -25.87 56.09
CA LEU A 12 -29.16 -26.03 54.97
C LEU A 12 -28.39 -26.95 54.02
N LYS A 13 -28.92 -28.15 53.80
CA LYS A 13 -28.50 -28.96 52.68
C LYS A 13 -28.94 -28.16 51.47
N PHE A 14 -28.00 -27.45 50.87
CA PHE A 14 -28.17 -26.99 49.50
C PHE A 14 -28.14 -28.25 48.65
N ASP A 15 -29.06 -28.33 47.72
CA ASP A 15 -29.27 -29.44 46.81
C ASP A 15 -28.06 -29.47 45.86
N GLY A 16 -26.96 -30.02 46.38
CA GLY A 16 -25.61 -29.55 46.07
C GLY A 16 -25.08 -29.97 44.71
N GLU A 17 -25.61 -31.05 44.13
CA GLU A 17 -25.17 -31.53 42.82
C GLU A 17 -25.72 -30.64 41.70
N ALA A 18 -27.02 -30.35 41.70
CA ALA A 18 -27.64 -29.50 40.68
C ALA A 18 -27.11 -28.05 40.72
N SER A 19 -26.82 -27.53 41.92
CA SER A 19 -26.22 -26.20 42.08
C SER A 19 -24.77 -26.12 41.64
N MET A 20 -24.00 -27.18 41.88
CA MET A 20 -22.61 -27.26 41.47
C MET A 20 -22.53 -27.33 39.95
N GLU A 21 -23.41 -28.11 39.32
CA GLU A 21 -23.46 -28.26 37.86
C GLU A 21 -23.84 -26.95 37.17
N VAL A 22 -24.83 -26.22 37.69
CA VAL A 22 -25.17 -24.86 37.20
C VAL A 22 -23.99 -23.89 37.35
N PHE A 23 -23.27 -23.93 38.45
CA PHE A 23 -22.10 -23.07 38.67
C PHE A 23 -20.93 -23.43 37.75
N LEU A 24 -20.68 -24.72 37.51
CA LEU A 24 -19.65 -25.19 36.59
C LEU A 24 -19.96 -24.80 35.15
N ASN A 25 -21.22 -24.89 34.72
CA ASN A 25 -21.64 -24.43 33.39
C ASN A 25 -21.43 -22.93 33.19
N LEU A 26 -21.76 -22.11 34.20
CA LEU A 26 -21.50 -20.66 34.15
C LEU A 26 -19.99 -20.35 34.11
N LEU A 27 -19.17 -21.11 34.83
CA LEU A 27 -17.72 -20.99 34.75
C LEU A 27 -17.17 -21.38 33.39
N GLU A 28 -17.71 -22.43 32.77
CA GLU A 28 -17.32 -22.89 31.45
C GLU A 28 -17.71 -21.86 30.37
N GLU A 29 -18.90 -21.26 30.47
CA GLU A 29 -19.31 -20.13 29.62
C GLU A 29 -18.39 -18.91 29.75
N GLU A 30 -17.96 -18.57 30.97
CA GLU A 30 -17.02 -17.48 31.19
C GLU A 30 -15.61 -17.83 30.66
N LEU A 31 -15.16 -19.07 30.83
CA LEU A 31 -13.91 -19.56 30.26
C LEU A 31 -13.92 -19.50 28.73
N ASP A 32 -15.01 -19.87 28.09
CA ASP A 32 -15.16 -19.78 26.64
C ASP A 32 -15.10 -18.34 26.15
N LYS A 33 -15.71 -17.39 26.87
CA LYS A 33 -15.59 -15.96 26.56
C LYS A 33 -14.14 -15.48 26.67
N PHE A 34 -13.40 -15.90 27.70
CA PHE A 34 -11.98 -15.56 27.83
C PHE A 34 -11.13 -16.14 26.70
N ASN A 35 -11.38 -17.40 26.33
CA ASN A 35 -10.70 -18.05 25.22
C ASN A 35 -10.98 -17.34 23.89
N GLN A 36 -12.24 -16.94 23.67
CA GLN A 36 -12.64 -16.22 22.47
C GLN A 36 -12.00 -14.83 22.39
N PHE A 37 -11.90 -14.12 23.52
CA PHE A 37 -11.19 -12.84 23.61
C PHE A 37 -9.69 -12.98 23.30
N PHE A 38 -9.02 -13.99 23.86
CA PHE A 38 -7.60 -14.26 23.57
C PHE A 38 -7.35 -14.57 22.09
N LEU A 39 -8.21 -15.37 21.47
CA LEU A 39 -8.14 -15.69 20.03
C LEU A 39 -8.41 -14.47 19.13
N LEU A 40 -9.17 -13.50 19.60
CA LEU A 40 -9.38 -12.23 18.89
C LEU A 40 -8.15 -11.32 19.01
N GLN A 41 -7.55 -11.25 20.20
CA GLN A 41 -6.37 -10.44 20.44
C GLN A 41 -5.15 -10.92 19.63
N GLU A 42 -4.95 -12.23 19.52
CA GLU A 42 -3.89 -12.84 18.69
C GLU A 42 -4.08 -12.50 17.21
N ARG A 43 -5.31 -12.62 16.69
CA ARG A 43 -5.63 -12.28 15.29
C ARG A 43 -5.42 -10.81 14.96
N VAL A 44 -5.82 -9.90 15.86
CA VAL A 44 -5.63 -8.45 15.67
C VAL A 44 -4.14 -8.09 15.66
N ALA A 45 -3.33 -8.74 16.50
CA ALA A 45 -1.87 -8.55 16.49
C ALA A 45 -1.23 -9.04 15.18
N GLU A 46 -1.67 -10.18 14.64
CA GLU A 46 -1.20 -10.69 13.34
C GLU A 46 -1.60 -9.78 12.17
N ILE A 47 -2.81 -9.21 12.19
CA ILE A 47 -3.29 -8.29 11.14
C ILE A 47 -2.48 -6.98 11.15
N GLY A 48 -2.21 -6.42 12.33
CA GLY A 48 -1.43 -5.18 12.46
C GLY A 48 0.02 -5.32 11.95
N ASP A 49 0.69 -6.44 12.26
CA ASP A 49 2.04 -6.75 11.74
C ASP A 49 2.01 -7.02 10.22
N SER A 50 0.92 -7.59 9.70
CA SER A 50 0.75 -7.84 8.27
C SER A 50 0.63 -6.54 7.45
N ASP A 51 -0.11 -5.53 7.91
CA ASP A 51 -0.29 -4.27 7.19
C ASP A 51 1.01 -3.43 7.20
N GLU A 52 1.72 -3.38 8.33
CA GLU A 52 3.00 -2.68 8.43
C GLU A 52 4.06 -3.28 7.47
N ARG A 53 4.12 -4.62 7.42
CA ARG A 53 5.01 -5.34 6.49
C ARG A 53 4.64 -5.08 5.04
N LEU A 54 3.34 -5.04 4.72
CA LEU A 54 2.86 -4.75 3.37
C LEU A 54 3.25 -3.34 2.93
N MET A 55 3.08 -2.35 3.81
CA MET A 55 3.47 -0.96 3.57
C MET A 55 4.99 -0.81 3.38
N LYS A 56 5.80 -1.59 4.11
CA LYS A 56 7.25 -1.60 3.92
C LYS A 56 7.63 -2.17 2.55
N VAL A 57 7.05 -3.30 2.16
CA VAL A 57 7.28 -3.91 0.84
C VAL A 57 6.86 -2.94 -0.29
N GLY A 58 5.74 -2.23 -0.12
CA GLY A 58 5.31 -1.20 -1.08
C GLY A 58 6.35 -0.11 -1.27
N ARG A 59 6.91 0.43 -0.17
CA ARG A 59 7.99 1.44 -0.24
C ARG A 59 9.23 0.91 -0.96
N ASP A 60 9.68 -0.29 -0.60
CA ASP A 60 10.87 -0.90 -1.22
C ASP A 60 10.69 -1.08 -2.75
N ILE A 61 9.48 -1.43 -3.19
CA ILE A 61 9.16 -1.58 -4.62
C ILE A 61 9.12 -0.21 -5.33
N VAL A 62 8.55 0.82 -4.71
CA VAL A 62 8.54 2.19 -5.27
C VAL A 62 9.96 2.73 -5.43
N ASP A 63 10.82 2.54 -4.41
CA ASP A 63 12.22 2.97 -4.46
C ASP A 63 12.97 2.24 -5.57
N PHE A 64 12.82 0.92 -5.66
CA PHE A 64 13.42 0.11 -6.72
C PHE A 64 12.94 0.55 -8.12
N HIS A 65 11.64 0.79 -8.29
CA HIS A 65 11.08 1.33 -9.53
C HIS A 65 11.72 2.68 -9.89
N GLY A 66 11.88 3.59 -8.92
CA GLY A 66 12.54 4.88 -9.10
C GLY A 66 13.98 4.74 -9.59
N GLU A 67 14.77 3.84 -9.00
CA GLU A 67 16.14 3.55 -9.43
C GLU A 67 16.19 3.03 -10.88
N MET A 68 15.25 2.18 -11.27
CA MET A 68 15.17 1.66 -12.64
C MET A 68 14.82 2.76 -13.65
N VAL A 69 13.88 3.66 -13.33
CA VAL A 69 13.56 4.81 -14.19
C VAL A 69 14.79 5.71 -14.36
N LEU A 70 15.53 5.97 -13.29
CA LEU A 70 16.76 6.76 -13.35
C LEU A 70 17.81 6.10 -14.26
N LEU A 71 17.94 4.78 -14.21
CA LEU A 71 18.86 4.03 -15.07
C LEU A 71 18.45 4.09 -16.55
N GLU A 72 17.15 4.01 -16.87
CA GLU A 72 16.68 4.19 -18.25
C GLU A 72 16.97 5.61 -18.75
N ASN A 73 16.71 6.61 -17.92
CA ASN A 73 17.01 8.00 -18.25
C ASN A 73 18.52 8.23 -18.48
N TYR A 74 19.37 7.65 -17.62
CA TYR A 74 20.82 7.67 -17.80
C TYR A 74 21.20 7.11 -19.17
N SER A 75 20.67 5.95 -19.55
CA SER A 75 20.91 5.33 -20.87
C SER A 75 20.54 6.27 -22.02
N ALA A 76 19.32 6.81 -21.99
CA ALA A 76 18.78 7.67 -23.05
C ALA A 76 19.59 8.98 -23.22
N LEU A 77 19.96 9.62 -22.11
CA LEU A 77 20.76 10.84 -22.11
C LEU A 77 22.17 10.59 -22.67
N ASN A 78 22.82 9.51 -22.24
CA ASN A 78 24.15 9.16 -22.72
C ASN A 78 24.15 8.81 -24.21
N TYR A 79 23.17 8.04 -24.69
CA TYR A 79 23.00 7.76 -26.11
C TYR A 79 22.83 9.05 -26.93
N THR A 80 21.98 9.96 -26.45
CA THR A 80 21.74 11.26 -27.10
C THR A 80 23.01 12.10 -27.13
N GLY A 81 23.78 12.13 -26.03
CA GLY A 81 25.06 12.80 -25.96
C GLY A 81 26.04 12.28 -27.01
N LEU A 82 26.20 10.95 -27.10
CA LEU A 82 27.04 10.30 -28.10
C LEU A 82 26.59 10.63 -29.53
N ALA A 83 25.29 10.53 -29.81
CA ALA A 83 24.75 10.86 -31.13
C ALA A 83 25.01 12.32 -31.52
N LYS A 84 24.90 13.25 -30.57
CA LYS A 84 25.18 14.68 -30.78
C LYS A 84 26.67 14.95 -31.03
N ILE A 85 27.57 14.30 -30.29
CA ILE A 85 29.03 14.44 -30.48
C ILE A 85 29.45 13.89 -31.84
N LEU A 86 28.96 12.71 -32.21
CA LEU A 86 29.22 12.11 -33.52
C LEU A 86 28.70 12.99 -34.67
N LYS A 87 27.47 13.51 -34.55
CA LYS A 87 26.92 14.46 -35.53
C LYS A 87 27.77 15.72 -35.64
N LYS A 88 28.33 16.21 -34.54
CA LYS A 88 29.20 17.39 -34.54
C LYS A 88 30.54 17.10 -35.23
N TYR A 89 31.12 15.92 -35.00
CA TYR A 89 32.34 15.48 -35.65
C TYR A 89 32.13 15.37 -37.17
N ASP A 90 31.14 14.59 -37.63
CA ASP A 90 30.84 14.40 -39.06
C ASP A 90 30.67 15.75 -39.78
N LYS A 91 29.97 16.70 -39.15
CA LYS A 91 29.77 18.06 -39.70
C LYS A 91 31.05 18.87 -39.84
N ARG A 92 32.05 18.65 -38.98
CA ARG A 92 33.32 19.41 -38.98
C ARG A 92 34.38 18.74 -39.84
N SER A 93 34.45 17.41 -39.84
CA SER A 93 35.46 16.66 -40.59
C SER A 93 35.03 16.33 -42.01
N GLY A 94 33.72 16.27 -42.29
CA GLY A 94 33.18 15.76 -43.55
C GLY A 94 33.20 14.22 -43.63
N GLU A 95 33.68 13.54 -42.59
CA GLU A 95 33.67 12.08 -42.49
C GLU A 95 32.30 11.57 -42.02
N LEU A 96 31.94 10.34 -42.39
CA LEU A 96 30.64 9.73 -42.04
C LEU A 96 30.79 8.62 -40.99
N ILE A 97 31.42 8.94 -39.86
CA ILE A 97 31.75 7.93 -38.82
C ILE A 97 30.58 7.64 -37.87
N ARG A 98 29.56 8.51 -37.82
CA ARG A 98 28.40 8.33 -36.94
C ARG A 98 27.71 6.98 -37.15
N VAL A 99 27.48 6.60 -38.40
CA VAL A 99 26.73 5.37 -38.75
C VAL A 99 27.42 4.10 -38.22
N PRO A 100 28.70 3.83 -38.53
CA PRO A 100 29.38 2.65 -37.99
C PRO A 100 29.56 2.70 -36.47
N PHE A 101 29.69 3.88 -35.87
CA PHE A 101 29.85 4.01 -34.42
C PHE A 101 28.54 3.75 -33.66
N ILE A 102 27.41 4.30 -34.14
CA ILE A 102 26.09 4.05 -33.53
C ILE A 102 25.75 2.56 -33.54
N LYS A 103 26.03 1.83 -34.63
CA LYS A 103 25.85 0.37 -34.67
C LYS A 103 26.61 -0.37 -33.56
N LYS A 104 27.77 0.13 -33.14
CA LYS A 104 28.53 -0.43 -32.01
C LYS A 104 27.87 -0.07 -30.67
N VAL A 105 27.38 1.16 -30.53
CA VAL A 105 26.70 1.67 -29.33
C VAL A 105 25.41 0.90 -29.03
N LEU A 106 24.61 0.59 -30.05
CA LEU A 106 23.34 -0.15 -29.90
C LEU A 106 23.52 -1.57 -29.32
N ARG A 107 24.74 -2.10 -29.34
CA ARG A 107 25.09 -3.42 -28.79
C ARG A 107 25.76 -3.34 -27.40
N GLN A 108 25.89 -2.14 -26.85
CA GLN A 108 26.50 -1.96 -25.54
C GLN A 108 25.47 -2.18 -24.42
N PRO A 109 25.88 -2.76 -23.28
CA PRO A 109 24.97 -3.06 -22.18
C PRO A 109 24.20 -1.85 -21.66
N PHE A 110 24.81 -0.67 -21.66
CA PHE A 110 24.14 0.55 -21.19
C PHE A 110 22.95 0.96 -22.05
N TYR A 111 22.90 0.56 -23.33
CA TYR A 111 21.80 0.86 -24.25
C TYR A 111 20.69 -0.20 -24.22
N SER A 112 21.03 -1.45 -23.90
CA SER A 112 20.10 -2.58 -23.86
C SER A 112 19.24 -2.58 -22.59
N THR A 113 18.21 -1.72 -22.55
CA THR A 113 17.31 -1.54 -21.40
C THR A 113 16.02 -2.37 -21.49
N ASP A 114 15.96 -3.40 -22.34
CA ASP A 114 14.72 -4.18 -22.56
C ASP A 114 14.25 -4.90 -21.30
N VAL A 115 15.20 -5.50 -20.56
CA VAL A 115 14.94 -6.15 -19.27
C VAL A 115 14.44 -5.13 -18.25
N LEU A 116 15.05 -3.94 -18.22
CA LEU A 116 14.64 -2.86 -17.33
C LEU A 116 13.19 -2.43 -17.59
N GLY A 117 12.80 -2.29 -18.87
CA GLY A 117 11.44 -1.96 -19.25
C GLY A 117 10.41 -3.06 -18.91
N GLN A 118 10.83 -4.32 -18.86
CA GLN A 118 9.97 -5.41 -18.41
C GLN A 118 9.79 -5.38 -16.87
N LEU A 119 10.88 -5.19 -16.14
CA LEU A 119 10.84 -5.07 -14.68
C LEU A 119 10.02 -3.85 -14.21
N LEU A 120 10.06 -2.74 -14.94
CA LEU A 120 9.23 -1.56 -14.64
C LEU A 120 7.73 -1.91 -14.64
N LYS A 121 7.27 -2.62 -15.68
CA LYS A 121 5.87 -3.06 -15.78
C LYS A 121 5.49 -4.05 -14.69
N GLU A 122 6.40 -4.93 -14.32
CA GLU A 122 6.17 -5.88 -13.23
C GLU A 122 6.03 -5.15 -11.89
N CYS A 123 6.85 -4.11 -11.65
CA CYS A 123 6.71 -3.27 -10.46
C CYS A 123 5.36 -2.55 -10.44
N GLU A 124 4.92 -1.98 -11.56
CA GLU A 124 3.59 -1.36 -11.70
C GLU A 124 2.47 -2.36 -11.34
N MET A 125 2.49 -3.57 -11.91
CA MET A 125 1.49 -4.60 -11.62
C MET A 125 1.46 -5.03 -10.14
N VAL A 126 2.64 -5.14 -9.51
CA VAL A 126 2.73 -5.52 -8.11
C VAL A 126 2.19 -4.40 -7.22
N LEU A 127 2.54 -3.14 -7.51
CA LEU A 127 2.02 -1.99 -6.78
C LEU A 127 0.50 -1.88 -6.91
N ASP A 128 -0.04 -2.02 -8.13
CA ASP A 128 -1.50 -2.04 -8.36
C ASP A 128 -2.20 -3.10 -7.50
N LEU A 129 -1.61 -4.29 -7.39
CA LEU A 129 -2.16 -5.37 -6.56
C LEU A 129 -2.07 -5.06 -5.06
N LEU A 130 -0.99 -4.41 -4.61
CA LEU A 130 -0.79 -4.02 -3.22
C LEU A 130 -1.79 -2.93 -2.80
N PHE A 131 -2.00 -1.92 -3.64
CA PHE A 131 -2.95 -0.84 -3.37
C PHE A 131 -4.40 -1.31 -3.49
N PHE A 132 -4.74 -2.15 -4.48
CA PHE A 132 -6.09 -2.71 -4.60
C PHE A 132 -6.51 -3.56 -3.39
N LYS A 133 -5.57 -4.31 -2.78
CA LYS A 133 -5.85 -5.07 -1.55
C LYS A 133 -6.13 -4.17 -0.35
N LYS A 134 -5.48 -3.01 -0.27
CA LYS A 134 -5.70 -2.03 0.78
C LYS A 134 -7.12 -1.44 0.69
N ASP A 135 -7.58 -1.14 -0.53
CA ASP A 135 -8.93 -0.58 -0.77
C ASP A 135 -10.05 -1.55 -0.42
N LEU A 136 -9.88 -2.86 -0.66
CA LEU A 136 -10.86 -3.87 -0.23
C LEU A 136 -10.88 -4.07 1.30
N SER A 137 -9.73 -3.94 1.96
CA SER A 137 -9.62 -4.09 3.40
C SER A 137 -10.24 -2.90 4.14
N SER A 138 -10.09 -1.67 3.62
CA SER A 138 -10.70 -0.47 4.19
C SER A 138 -12.21 -0.37 3.93
N ALA A 139 -12.69 -0.86 2.78
CA ALA A 139 -14.12 -0.87 2.47
C ALA A 139 -14.93 -1.83 3.37
N ALA A 140 -14.35 -2.96 3.79
CA ALA A 140 -15.03 -3.93 4.66
C ALA A 140 -15.29 -3.40 6.09
N GLU A 141 -14.55 -2.39 6.54
CA GLU A 141 -14.71 -1.79 7.87
C GLU A 141 -15.88 -0.78 7.94
N THR A 142 -16.42 -0.33 6.81
CA THR A 142 -17.47 0.71 6.76
C THR A 142 -18.92 0.18 6.76
N VAL A 143 -19.14 -1.14 6.77
CA VAL A 143 -20.48 -1.74 6.60
C VAL A 143 -21.18 -2.11 7.92
N ASN A 144 -20.51 -1.99 9.08
CA ASN A 144 -21.05 -2.45 10.38
C ASN A 144 -21.57 -1.34 11.33
N GLU A 145 -22.09 -0.22 10.82
CA GLU A 145 -22.82 0.75 11.66
C GLU A 145 -24.14 1.23 11.04
N GLU A 146 -25.08 0.31 10.74
CA GLU A 146 -26.48 0.72 10.57
C GLU A 146 -27.44 -0.22 11.31
N GLY A 147 -27.88 0.20 12.51
CA GLY A 147 -29.14 -0.27 13.07
C GLY A 147 -29.32 -0.25 14.59
N ARG A 148 -29.69 0.91 15.19
CA ARG A 148 -30.78 1.01 16.20
C ARG A 148 -31.12 2.45 16.66
N ARG A 149 -32.13 3.01 16.00
CA ARG A 149 -33.31 3.76 16.51
C ARG A 149 -33.32 4.23 17.99
N GLY A 150 -33.38 5.55 18.19
CA GLY A 150 -34.45 6.22 18.96
C GLY A 150 -34.10 7.15 20.16
N GLY A 151 -34.28 8.48 19.98
CA GLY A 151 -35.09 9.34 20.87
C GLY A 151 -34.47 10.14 22.04
N SER A 152 -34.64 11.47 21.96
CA SER A 152 -34.90 12.47 23.03
C SER A 152 -33.80 13.39 23.58
N GLU A 153 -34.21 14.64 23.83
CA GLU A 153 -33.46 15.89 24.01
C GLU A 153 -32.96 16.18 25.46
N ALA A 154 -31.95 17.07 25.52
CA ALA A 154 -31.70 18.15 26.50
C ALA A 154 -30.61 18.03 27.60
N LYS A 155 -29.58 18.89 27.42
CA LYS A 155 -28.78 19.72 28.37
C LYS A 155 -27.89 19.05 29.44
N THR A 156 -26.58 19.35 29.41
CA THR A 156 -25.86 20.34 30.27
C THR A 156 -24.33 20.21 30.11
N ALA A 157 -23.61 21.30 30.41
CA ALA A 157 -22.19 21.56 30.13
C ALA A 157 -21.20 20.97 31.16
N SER A 158 -19.97 20.64 30.75
CA SER A 158 -18.72 21.16 31.35
C SER A 158 -17.47 20.65 30.60
N GLU A 159 -16.41 21.46 30.65
CA GLU A 159 -15.18 21.44 29.86
C GLU A 159 -14.17 20.35 30.27
N SER A 160 -13.40 19.83 29.30
CA SER A 160 -11.96 19.61 29.49
C SER A 160 -11.23 19.62 28.14
N LYS A 161 -10.12 20.35 28.11
CA LYS A 161 -9.21 20.53 26.97
C LYS A 161 -8.54 19.21 26.60
N GLU A 162 -8.61 18.82 25.34
CA GLU A 162 -7.52 18.06 24.71
C GLU A 162 -7.45 18.41 23.22
N LYS A 163 -6.23 18.64 22.74
CA LYS A 163 -5.91 19.06 21.37
C LYS A 163 -6.39 18.00 20.37
N VAL A 164 -7.45 18.27 19.64
CA VAL A 164 -7.76 17.55 18.41
C VAL A 164 -6.89 18.15 17.32
N LEU A 165 -5.86 17.41 16.92
CA LEU A 165 -5.06 17.70 15.73
C LEU A 165 -5.98 17.62 14.52
N ASN A 166 -6.15 18.74 13.82
CA ASN A 166 -6.74 18.79 12.49
C ASN A 166 -5.85 17.97 11.55
N ILE A 167 -6.17 16.69 11.33
CA ILE A 167 -5.60 15.87 10.26
C ILE A 167 -6.73 15.01 9.67
N PRO A 168 -7.56 15.60 8.78
CA PRO A 168 -8.11 14.79 7.68
C PRO A 168 -7.76 15.31 6.27
N GLU A 169 -7.44 16.60 6.10
CA GLU A 169 -7.19 17.20 4.77
C GLU A 169 -5.84 16.80 4.15
N ASP A 170 -4.82 16.54 4.98
CA ASP A 170 -3.46 16.25 4.50
C ASP A 170 -3.34 14.89 3.80
N LEU A 171 -4.19 13.89 4.12
CA LEU A 171 -4.11 12.56 3.48
C LEU A 171 -4.72 12.53 2.08
N GLU A 172 -5.87 13.18 1.89
CA GLU A 172 -6.53 13.28 0.59
C GLU A 172 -5.71 14.13 -0.38
N GLU A 173 -5.01 15.17 0.12
CA GLU A 173 -4.09 15.98 -0.66
C GLU A 173 -2.85 15.17 -1.11
N ILE A 174 -2.32 14.29 -0.27
CA ILE A 174 -1.20 13.40 -0.61
C ILE A 174 -1.59 12.38 -1.69
N GLU A 175 -2.75 11.74 -1.56
CA GLU A 175 -3.25 10.75 -2.54
C GLU A 175 -3.56 11.41 -3.89
N TYR A 176 -4.17 12.60 -3.87
CA TYR A 176 -4.43 13.39 -5.07
C TYR A 176 -3.14 13.82 -5.78
N MET A 177 -2.14 14.26 -5.01
CA MET A 177 -0.81 14.63 -5.51
C MET A 177 -0.11 13.43 -6.15
N GLU A 178 -0.10 12.27 -5.48
CA GLU A 178 0.48 11.03 -5.99
C GLU A 178 -0.18 10.58 -7.30
N SER A 179 -1.52 10.63 -7.37
CA SER A 179 -2.29 10.38 -8.60
C SER A 179 -1.90 11.34 -9.74
N MET A 180 -1.65 12.62 -9.43
CA MET A 180 -1.29 13.63 -10.41
C MET A 180 0.13 13.40 -10.96
N TYR A 181 1.10 13.15 -10.07
CA TYR A 181 2.47 12.84 -10.46
C TYR A 181 2.55 11.55 -11.29
N MET A 182 1.72 10.55 -10.97
CA MET A 182 1.61 9.32 -11.76
C MET A 182 1.12 9.61 -13.18
N LYS A 183 0.04 10.40 -13.33
CA LYS A 183 -0.51 10.79 -14.64
C LYS A 183 0.47 11.62 -15.47
N LEU A 184 1.19 12.53 -14.82
CA LEU A 184 2.25 13.33 -15.46
C LEU A 184 3.40 12.45 -15.94
N THR A 185 3.81 11.48 -15.13
CA THR A 185 4.90 10.54 -15.46
C THR A 185 4.52 9.65 -16.65
N LEU A 186 3.31 9.08 -16.65
CA LEU A 186 2.79 8.30 -17.77
C LEU A 186 2.71 9.11 -19.06
N SER A 187 2.28 10.37 -18.97
CA SER A 187 2.24 11.28 -20.11
C SER A 187 3.64 11.59 -20.65
N ALA A 188 4.61 11.81 -19.76
CA ALA A 188 6.00 12.03 -20.14
C ALA A 188 6.63 10.78 -20.81
N LEU A 189 6.38 9.58 -20.25
CA LEU A 189 6.85 8.31 -20.83
C LEU A 189 6.26 8.08 -22.22
N LYS A 190 4.98 8.39 -22.42
CA LYS A 190 4.33 8.30 -23.72
C LYS A 190 4.96 9.27 -24.73
N ALA A 191 5.19 10.53 -24.35
CA ALA A 191 5.87 11.50 -25.20
C ALA A 191 7.31 11.06 -25.55
N LEU A 192 8.04 10.50 -24.59
CA LEU A 192 9.39 9.95 -24.83
C LEU A 192 9.36 8.77 -25.80
N LYS A 193 8.33 7.92 -25.72
CA LYS A 193 8.13 6.80 -26.65
C LYS A 193 7.78 7.28 -28.05
N GLU A 194 7.00 8.35 -28.19
CA GLU A 194 6.70 8.98 -29.48
C GLU A 194 7.95 9.63 -30.10
N ILE A 195 8.77 10.30 -29.30
CA ILE A 195 10.07 10.85 -29.74
C ILE A 195 11.02 9.73 -30.17
N ARG A 196 11.05 8.61 -29.42
CA ARG A 196 11.87 7.42 -29.73
C ARG A 196 11.36 6.65 -30.96
N GLY A 197 10.06 6.69 -31.22
CA GLY A 197 9.38 6.07 -32.36
C GLY A 197 9.59 6.79 -33.70
N GLY A 198 10.13 8.02 -33.68
CA GLY A 198 10.44 8.79 -34.87
C GLY A 198 9.28 9.67 -35.34
N SER A 199 9.61 10.91 -35.73
CA SER A 199 8.69 11.88 -36.31
C SER A 199 8.18 11.42 -37.67
N SER A 200 6.86 11.42 -37.88
CA SER A 200 6.23 11.36 -39.21
C SER A 200 6.35 12.72 -39.93
N THR A 201 7.56 13.26 -39.98
CA THR A 201 7.92 14.25 -41.00
C THR A 201 8.78 13.48 -41.98
N ILE A 202 8.17 13.16 -43.11
CA ILE A 202 8.82 12.77 -44.36
C ILE A 202 10.23 13.38 -44.41
N ASP A 203 11.24 12.50 -44.40
CA ASP A 203 12.59 12.85 -44.80
C ASP A 203 12.49 13.23 -46.28
N ASP A 204 12.60 14.52 -46.60
CA ASP A 204 12.74 15.06 -47.98
C ASP A 204 14.04 14.59 -48.67
N PHE A 205 14.68 13.53 -48.18
CA PHE A 205 15.96 12.98 -48.66
C PHE A 205 15.93 11.45 -48.77
N SER A 206 14.82 10.86 -49.22
CA SER A 206 14.73 9.41 -49.46
C SER A 206 15.26 8.92 -50.82
N TRP A 207 16.10 9.68 -51.53
CA TRP A 207 16.64 9.25 -52.84
C TRP A 207 18.13 9.54 -53.10
N LEU A 208 18.98 9.59 -52.06
CA LEU A 208 20.43 9.52 -52.21
C LEU A 208 21.02 8.46 -51.27
#